data_AF-A0A1M4X628-F1
#
_entry.id   AF-A0A1M4X628-F1
#
_cell.length_a   1.000
_cell.length_b   1.000
_cell.length_c   1.000
_cell.angle_alpha   90.00
_cell.angle_beta   90.00
_cell.angle_gamma   90.00
#
_symmetry.space_group_name_H-M   'P 1'
#
loop_
_entity.id
_entity.type
_entity.pdbx_description
1 polymer ?
#
loop_
_entity_poly.entity_id
_entity_poly.type
_entity_poly.pdbx_seq_one_letter_code
_entity_poly.pdbx_strand_id
1 'polypeptide(L)'
;MISLSATAIFWFIALGLLVGLLYGLIVKREGVTVPANIFWGVIASVLTGSLGILLDFGDGLLFAFVYTIAFLFIVNVFHQHHEEDKYGNIKPRIKVE
;
A
#
# COMPACT_ATOMS: atom_id res chain seq x y z
N MET A 1 16.02 -23.11 4.82
CA MET A 1 15.85 -22.13 3.73
C MET A 1 14.38 -22.13 3.35
N ILE A 2 13.68 -20.99 3.51
CA ILE A 2 12.30 -20.86 3.04
C ILE A 2 12.35 -20.79 1.52
N SER A 3 11.59 -21.64 0.84
CA SER A 3 11.49 -21.65 -0.62
C SER A 3 10.24 -20.91 -1.08
N LEU A 4 10.33 -20.26 -2.24
CA LEU A 4 9.18 -19.66 -2.88
C LEU A 4 8.24 -20.80 -3.33
N SER A 5 7.20 -21.02 -2.53
CA SER A 5 6.22 -22.08 -2.71
C SER A 5 4.82 -21.49 -2.95
N ALA A 6 3.91 -22.29 -3.48
CA ALA A 6 2.50 -21.90 -3.61
C ALA A 6 1.90 -21.46 -2.26
N THR A 7 2.30 -22.12 -1.17
CA THR A 7 1.90 -21.76 0.20
C THR A 7 2.41 -20.37 0.58
N ALA A 8 3.66 -20.02 0.28
CA ALA A 8 4.19 -18.69 0.55
C ALA A 8 3.44 -17.61 -0.24
N ILE A 9 3.16 -17.85 -1.53
CA ILE A 9 2.40 -16.94 -2.39
C ILE A 9 0.98 -16.73 -1.85
N PHE A 10 0.31 -17.81 -1.41
CA PHE A 10 -1.00 -17.73 -0.78
C PHE A 10 -0.97 -16.79 0.44
N TRP A 11 0.03 -16.93 1.30
CA TRP A 11 0.18 -16.08 2.47
C TRP A 11 0.47 -14.62 2.12
N PHE A 12 1.26 -14.36 1.08
CA PHE A 12 1.49 -12.99 0.61
C PHE A 12 0.21 -12.36 0.06
N ILE A 13 -0.60 -13.11 -0.68
CA ILE A 13 -1.91 -12.62 -1.16
C ILE A 13 -2.81 -12.32 0.04
N ALA A 14 -2.94 -13.25 0.99
CA ALA A 14 -3.77 -13.07 2.17
C ALA A 14 -3.35 -11.84 3.00
N LEU A 15 -2.03 -11.66 3.18
CA LEU A 15 -1.46 -10.50 3.84
C LEU A 15 -1.78 -9.21 3.10
N GLY A 16 -1.59 -9.18 1.78
CA GLY A 16 -1.86 -7.99 0.95
C GLY A 16 -3.34 -7.61 0.94
N LEU A 17 -4.24 -8.60 0.90
CA LEU A 17 -5.68 -8.39 1.05
C LEU A 17 -6.03 -7.76 2.41
N LEU A 18 -5.49 -8.33 3.49
CA LEU A 18 -5.74 -7.85 4.85
C LEU A 18 -5.20 -6.44 5.06
N VAL A 19 -3.92 -6.22 4.74
CA VAL A 19 -3.25 -4.93 4.92
C VAL A 19 -3.90 -3.87 4.03
N GLY A 20 -4.17 -4.18 2.77
CA GLY A 20 -4.86 -3.26 1.86
C GLY A 20 -6.25 -2.87 2.33
N LEU A 21 -7.03 -3.83 2.85
CA LEU A 21 -8.34 -3.55 3.46
C LEU A 21 -8.20 -2.61 4.67
N LEU A 22 -7.32 -2.94 5.61
CA LEU A 22 -7.09 -2.12 6.80
C LEU A 22 -6.64 -0.70 6.44
N TYR A 23 -5.71 -0.58 5.50
CA TYR A 23 -5.19 0.71 5.05
C TYR A 23 -6.27 1.57 4.40
N GLY A 24 -7.08 0.98 3.51
CA GLY A 24 -8.21 1.67 2.89
C GLY A 24 -9.26 2.13 3.91
N LEU A 25 -9.53 1.34 4.95
CA LEU A 25 -10.45 1.72 6.03
C LEU A 25 -9.90 2.81 6.95
N ILE A 26 -8.57 2.89 7.12
CA ILE A 26 -7.90 3.90 7.94
C ILE A 26 -7.84 5.25 7.18
N VAL A 27 -7.40 5.24 5.92
CA VAL A 27 -7.18 6.46 5.13
C VAL A 27 -8.49 7.07 4.59
N LYS A 28 -9.52 6.23 4.35
CA LYS A 28 -10.87 6.63 3.95
C LYS A 28 -10.89 7.52 2.69
N ARG A 29 -11.13 8.83 2.85
CA ARG A 29 -11.37 9.79 1.76
C ARG A 29 -10.12 10.55 1.33
N GLU A 30 -9.05 10.48 2.11
CA GLU A 30 -7.80 11.21 1.86
C GLU A 30 -6.87 10.44 0.89
N GLY A 31 -7.22 9.21 0.54
CA GLY A 31 -6.38 8.31 -0.24
C GLY A 31 -7.16 7.58 -1.33
N VAL A 32 -6.49 6.61 -1.97
CA VAL A 32 -7.14 5.82 -3.02
C VAL A 32 -8.30 5.01 -2.46
N THR A 33 -9.23 4.61 -3.32
CA THR A 33 -10.40 3.82 -2.92
C THR A 33 -10.01 2.52 -2.22
N VAL A 34 -10.90 1.97 -1.37
CA VAL A 34 -10.65 0.69 -0.67
C VAL A 34 -10.29 -0.45 -1.65
N PRO A 35 -11.01 -0.65 -2.78
CA PRO A 35 -10.62 -1.67 -3.76
C PRO A 35 -9.23 -1.42 -4.35
N ALA A 36 -8.84 -0.17 -4.58
CA ALA A 36 -7.50 0.17 -5.06
C ALA A 36 -6.42 -0.13 -4.02
N ASN A 37 -6.65 0.18 -2.74
CA ASN A 37 -5.75 -0.18 -1.65
C ASN A 37 -5.56 -1.71 -1.54
N ILE A 38 -6.64 -2.49 -1.68
CA ILE A 38 -6.58 -3.95 -1.68
C ILE A 38 -5.75 -4.47 -2.87
N PHE A 39 -6.03 -3.98 -4.08
CA PHE A 39 -5.32 -4.37 -5.29
C PHE A 39 -3.81 -4.08 -5.18
N TRP A 40 -3.45 -2.86 -4.79
CA TRP A 40 -2.06 -2.47 -4.60
C TRP A 40 -1.39 -3.20 -3.43
N GLY A 41 -2.15 -3.51 -2.37
CA GLY A 41 -1.66 -4.28 -1.22
C GLY A 41 -1.25 -5.70 -1.61
N VAL A 42 -2.05 -6.38 -2.42
CA VAL A 42 -1.73 -7.71 -2.95
C VAL A 42 -0.48 -7.67 -3.83
N ILE A 43 -0.41 -6.72 -4.76
CA ILE A 43 0.75 -6.56 -5.66
C ILE A 43 2.03 -6.31 -4.84
N ALA A 44 1.99 -5.36 -3.91
CA ALA A 44 3.14 -5.01 -3.09
C ALA A 44 3.61 -6.20 -2.25
N SER A 45 2.69 -6.88 -1.57
CA SER A 45 2.99 -8.02 -0.70
C SER A 45 3.60 -9.19 -1.47
N VAL A 46 3.00 -9.57 -2.61
CA VAL A 46 3.51 -10.68 -3.43
C VAL A 46 4.90 -10.36 -3.99
N LEU A 47 5.11 -9.17 -4.53
CA LEU A 47 6.41 -8.77 -5.08
C LEU A 47 7.49 -8.73 -4.00
N THR A 48 7.22 -8.03 -2.90
CA THR A 48 8.23 -7.79 -1.86
C THR A 48 8.48 -9.04 -1.04
N GLY A 49 7.46 -9.84 -0.71
CA GLY A 49 7.62 -11.13 -0.07
C GLY A 49 8.43 -12.12 -0.89
N SER A 50 8.20 -12.15 -2.22
CA SER A 50 8.99 -12.97 -3.14
C SER A 50 10.44 -12.50 -3.19
N LEU A 51 10.69 -11.18 -3.24
CA LEU A 51 12.05 -10.62 -3.18
C LEU A 51 12.75 -10.91 -1.85
N GLY A 52 12.03 -10.83 -0.73
CA GLY A 52 12.56 -11.14 0.59
C GLY A 52 13.07 -12.58 0.69
N ILE A 53 12.33 -13.54 0.10
CA ILE A 53 12.77 -14.94 0.00
C ILE A 53 13.96 -15.09 -0.96
N LEU A 54 13.90 -14.47 -2.16
CA LEU A 54 14.93 -14.62 -3.18
C LEU A 54 16.28 -14.01 -2.78
N LEU A 55 16.26 -12.94 -1.97
CA LEU A 55 17.45 -12.24 -1.47
C LEU A 55 17.93 -12.74 -0.10
N ASP A 56 17.30 -13.79 0.44
CA ASP A 56 17.61 -14.37 1.75
C ASP A 56 17.56 -13.35 2.91
N PHE A 57 16.65 -12.37 2.83
CA PHE A 57 16.44 -11.35 3.88
C PHE A 57 15.66 -11.87 5.10
N GLY A 58 15.62 -13.19 5.30
CA GLY A 58 14.95 -13.84 6.43
C GLY A 58 13.50 -14.19 6.15
N ASP A 59 12.58 -13.82 7.05
CA ASP A 59 11.17 -14.17 6.94
C ASP A 59 10.47 -13.31 5.87
N GLY A 60 10.19 -13.92 4.71
CA GLY A 60 9.52 -13.28 3.59
C GLY A 60 8.14 -12.68 3.94
N LEU A 61 7.45 -13.23 4.94
CA LEU A 61 6.14 -12.71 5.40
C LEU A 61 6.29 -11.37 6.13
N LEU A 62 7.26 -11.28 7.03
CA LEU A 62 7.56 -10.04 7.74
C LEU A 62 8.08 -8.96 6.77
N PHE A 63 8.93 -9.36 5.83
CA PHE A 63 9.42 -8.47 4.79
C PHE A 63 8.26 -7.94 3.91
N ALA A 64 7.37 -8.84 3.45
CA ALA A 64 6.16 -8.47 2.71
C ALA A 64 5.30 -7.47 3.51
N PHE A 65 5.10 -7.70 4.80
CA PHE A 65 4.27 -6.85 5.65
C PHE A 65 4.77 -5.41 5.72
N VAL A 66 6.03 -5.23 6.11
CA VAL A 66 6.64 -3.91 6.30
C VAL A 66 6.66 -3.14 4.98
N TYR A 67 7.06 -3.80 3.89
CA TYR A 67 7.10 -3.16 2.57
C TYR A 67 5.72 -2.85 2.01
N THR A 68 4.71 -3.70 2.26
CA THR A 68 3.33 -3.41 1.83
C THR A 68 2.79 -2.15 2.49
N ILE A 69 3.06 -1.95 3.78
CA ILE A 69 2.68 -0.72 4.49
C ILE A 69 3.37 0.50 3.87
N ALA A 70 4.68 0.43 3.67
CA ALA A 70 5.45 1.54 3.07
C ALA A 70 4.99 1.85 1.65
N PHE A 71 4.71 0.82 0.84
CA PHE A 71 4.22 0.96 -0.52
C PHE A 71 2.84 1.61 -0.55
N LEU A 72 1.90 1.13 0.26
CA LEU A 72 0.56 1.71 0.34
C LEU A 72 0.59 3.15 0.87
N PHE A 73 1.49 3.47 1.80
CA PHE A 73 1.71 4.84 2.21
C PHE A 73 2.09 5.73 1.02
N ILE A 74 3.08 5.31 0.22
CA ILE A 74 3.53 6.05 -0.97
C ILE A 74 2.39 6.21 -1.99
N VAL A 75 1.65 5.14 -2.29
CA VAL A 75 0.51 5.19 -3.23
C VAL A 75 -0.53 6.21 -2.79
N ASN A 76 -0.88 6.23 -1.50
CA ASN A 76 -1.89 7.16 -0.99
C ASN A 76 -1.37 8.60 -0.94
N VAL A 77 -0.10 8.82 -0.57
CA VAL A 77 0.51 10.16 -0.59
C VAL A 77 0.53 10.75 -2.00
N PHE A 78 0.95 9.97 -3.00
CA PHE A 78 0.95 10.47 -4.39
C PHE A 78 -0.45 10.68 -4.94
N HIS A 79 -1.43 9.86 -4.53
CA HIS A 79 -2.82 10.09 -4.89
C HIS A 79 -3.33 11.41 -4.32
N GLN A 80 -3.11 11.65 -3.02
CA GLN A 80 -3.51 12.89 -2.37
C GLN A 80 -2.88 14.11 -3.04
N HIS A 81 -1.58 14.05 -3.34
CA HIS A 81 -0.89 15.15 -4.01
C HIS A 81 -1.48 15.45 -5.41
N HIS A 82 -1.84 14.41 -6.16
CA HIS A 82 -2.50 14.57 -7.46
C HIS A 82 -3.90 15.20 -7.34
N GLU A 83 -4.67 14.82 -6.32
CA GLU A 83 -5.97 15.44 -6.03
C GLU A 83 -5.80 16.92 -5.65
N GLU A 84 -4.79 17.26 -4.83
CA GLU A 84 -4.45 18.65 -4.48
C GLU A 84 -4.06 19.50 -5.71
N ASP A 85 -3.29 18.94 -6.65
CA ASP A 85 -2.92 19.63 -7.90
C ASP A 85 -4.13 19.85 -8.83
N LYS A 86 -5.05 18.88 -8.89
CA LYS A 86 -6.26 18.97 -9.72
C LYS A 86 -7.27 19.98 -9.18
N TYR A 87 -7.51 19.94 -7.88
CA TYR A 87 -8.56 20.74 -7.25
C TYR A 87 -8.03 22.06 -6.69
N GLY A 88 -6.71 22.22 -6.57
CA GLY A 88 -6.05 23.43 -6.10
C GLY A 88 -6.37 23.77 -4.64
N ASN A 89 -5.48 24.50 -3.98
CA ASN A 89 -5.78 25.21 -2.73
C ASN A 89 -6.79 26.35 -3.02
N ILE A 90 -8.06 26.04 -3.30
CA ILE A 90 -9.14 27.03 -3.39
C ILE A 90 -9.59 27.41 -1.97
N LYS A 91 -8.66 27.95 -1.18
CA LYS A 91 -9.02 28.89 -0.12
C LYS A 91 -8.66 30.28 -0.64
N PRO A 92 -9.60 31.05 -1.24
CA PRO A 92 -9.41 32.48 -1.31
C PRO A 92 -9.28 32.98 0.14
N ARG A 93 -8.05 33.28 0.53
CA ARG A 93 -7.73 33.91 1.80
C ARG A 93 -8.31 35.32 1.73
N ILE A 94 -9.54 35.46 2.23
CA ILE A 94 -10.19 36.66 2.77
C ILE A 94 -9.93 37.95 1.97
N LYS A 95 -10.97 38.44 1.28
CA LYS A 95 -11.03 39.84 0.85
C LYS A 95 -10.87 40.71 2.10
N VAL A 96 -9.78 41.48 2.16
CA VAL A 96 -9.64 42.57 3.10
C VAL A 96 -10.28 43.77 2.41
N GLU A 97 -11.43 44.19 2.96
CA GLU A 97 -12.09 45.46 2.65
C GLU A 97 -11.27 46.65 3.13
#